data_AF-A6G2M6-F1
#
_entry.id   AF-A6G2M6-F1
#
_cell.length_a   1.000
_cell.length_b   1.000
_cell.length_c   1.000
_cell.angle_alpha   90.00
_cell.angle_beta   90.00
_cell.angle_gamma   90.00
#
_symmetry.space_group_name_H-M   'P 1'
#
loop_
_entity.id
_entity.type
_entity.pdbx_description
1 polymer ?
#
loop_
_entity_poly.entity_id
_entity_poly.type
_entity_poly.pdbx_seq_one_letter_code
_entity_poly.pdbx_strand_id
1 'polypeptide(L)' 'MTSALDNASVRVEGTSGALLRASDGVLRGPGSLAWGRYDLLIRWPEGDEHVQALELSPGARVTVHVDAGERSCVVEST' A
#
# COMPACT_ATOMS: atom_id res chain seq x y z
N MET A 1 23.00 5.13 9.07
CA MET A 1 22.74 4.55 7.74
C MET A 1 21.65 3.50 7.92
N THR A 2 20.39 3.85 7.72
CA THR A 2 19.29 2.88 7.73
C THR A 2 19.34 2.12 6.43
N SER A 3 19.90 0.92 6.49
CA SER A 3 20.09 0.03 5.35
C SER A 3 18.78 -0.18 4.60
N ALA A 4 18.81 0.05 3.28
CA ALA A 4 17.72 -0.31 2.37
C ALA A 4 17.47 -1.84 2.28
N LEU A 5 18.12 -2.64 3.13
CA LEU A 5 18.11 -4.10 3.13
C LEU A 5 16.88 -4.70 3.82
N ASP A 6 16.17 -3.94 4.66
CA ASP A 6 15.00 -4.43 5.41
C ASP A 6 13.67 -3.82 4.94
N ASN A 7 13.69 -2.94 3.93
CA ASN A 7 12.47 -2.29 3.46
C ASN A 7 11.54 -3.30 2.75
N ALA A 8 10.24 -3.15 3.00
CA ALA A 8 9.22 -3.84 2.24
C ALA A 8 9.04 -3.16 0.87
N SER A 9 8.73 -3.94 -0.15
CA SER A 9 8.40 -3.44 -1.48
C SER A 9 6.90 -3.56 -1.70
N VAL A 10 6.23 -2.44 -1.93
CA VAL A 10 4.78 -2.39 -2.21
C VAL A 10 4.56 -1.99 -3.66
N ARG A 11 3.81 -2.81 -4.39
CA ARG A 11 3.33 -2.51 -5.74
C ARG A 11 1.81 -2.45 -5.71
N VAL A 12 1.24 -1.48 -6.41
CA VAL A 12 -0.20 -1.39 -6.59
C VAL A 12 -0.51 -1.50 -8.08
N GLU A 13 -1.48 -2.35 -8.41
CA GLU A 13 -1.96 -2.59 -9.77
C GLU A 13 -3.45 -2.25 -9.88
N GLY A 14 -3.89 -1.85 -11.07
CA GLY A 14 -5.30 -1.51 -11.33
C GLY A 14 -5.71 -0.07 -10.98
N THR A 15 -4.89 0.68 -10.24
CA THR A 15 -5.07 2.12 -10.05
C THR A 15 -3.75 2.86 -9.84
N SER A 16 -3.66 4.08 -10.36
CA SER A 16 -2.56 5.01 -10.10
C SER A 16 -2.82 5.93 -8.89
N GLY A 17 -4.04 5.87 -8.32
CA GLY A 17 -4.50 6.77 -7.26
C GLY A 17 -4.34 6.23 -5.84
N ALA A 18 -3.66 5.10 -5.66
CA ALA A 18 -3.45 4.51 -4.34
C ALA A 18 -2.28 5.16 -3.59
N LEU A 19 -2.50 5.48 -2.32
CA LEU A 19 -1.51 6.05 -1.41
C LEU A 19 -1.42 5.22 -0.14
N LEU A 20 -0.25 5.18 0.48
CA LEU A 20 -0.03 4.52 1.78
C LEU A 20 0.18 5.58 2.86
N ARG A 21 -0.69 5.61 3.86
CA ARG A 21 -0.55 6.47 5.03
C ARG A 21 0.21 5.72 6.12
N ALA A 22 1.39 6.22 6.48
CA ALA A 22 2.11 5.69 7.63
C ALA A 22 1.43 6.11 8.95
N SER A 23 1.81 5.46 10.04
CA SER A 23 1.30 5.76 11.39
C SER A 23 1.62 7.18 11.88
N ASP A 24 2.61 7.85 11.26
CA ASP A 24 2.96 9.27 11.47
C ASP A 24 2.02 10.24 10.74
N GLY A 25 1.03 9.72 10.00
CA GLY A 25 0.10 10.49 9.19
C GLY A 25 0.64 10.89 7.81
N VAL A 26 1.88 10.52 7.48
CA VAL A 26 2.52 10.88 6.21
C VAL A 26 2.03 9.97 5.10
N LEU A 27 1.58 10.58 4.00
CA LEU A 27 1.22 9.88 2.78
C LEU A 27 2.48 9.56 1.96
N ARG A 28 2.60 8.30 1.55
CA ARG A 28 3.70 7.75 0.78
C ARG A 28 3.16 7.05 -0.46
N GLY A 29 3.87 7.18 -1.56
CA GLY A 29 3.56 6.40 -2.76
C GLY A 29 3.95 4.92 -2.59
N PRO A 30 3.45 4.04 -3.46
CA PRO A 30 3.97 2.68 -3.56
C PRO A 30 5.46 2.68 -3.93
N GLY A 31 6.18 1.64 -3.53
CA GLY A 31 7.61 1.50 -3.73
C GLY A 31 8.30 0.83 -2.54
N SER A 32 9.55 1.22 -2.28
CA SER A 32 10.30 0.75 -1.11
C SER A 32 9.88 1.55 0.12
N LEU A 33 9.23 0.88 1.07
CA LEU A 33 8.75 1.44 2.33
C LEU A 33 9.46 0.78 3.51
N ALA A 34 9.57 1.51 4.62
CA ALA A 34 9.98 0.90 5.86
C ALA A 34 8.97 -0.18 6.26
N TRP A 35 9.43 -1.23 6.95
CA TRP A 35 8.53 -2.20 7.56
C TRP A 35 7.71 -1.54 8.67
N GLY A 36 6.54 -2.10 8.97
CA GLY A 36 5.59 -1.56 9.94
C GLY A 36 4.17 -1.46 9.39
N ARG A 37 3.31 -0.76 10.12
CA ARG A 37 1.88 -0.63 9.80
C ARG A 37 1.60 0.64 9.00
N TYR A 38 0.85 0.44 7.91
CA TYR A 38 0.38 1.46 6.99
C TYR A 38 -1.13 1.30 6.77
N ASP A 39 -1.82 2.40 6.49
CA ASP A 39 -3.17 2.35 5.94
C ASP A 39 -3.09 2.61 4.44
N LEU A 40 -3.49 1.62 3.64
CA LEU A 40 -3.65 1.77 2.20
C LEU A 40 -4.95 2.56 1.94
N LEU A 41 -4.80 3.72 1.31
CA LEU A 41 -5.87 4.59 0.88
C LEU A 41 -6.06 4.43 -0.63
N ILE A 42 -7.22 3.95 -1.03
CA ILE A 42 -7.62 3.83 -2.43
C ILE A 42 -8.76 4.81 -2.66
N ARG A 43 -8.58 5.74 -3.60
CA ARG A 43 -9.67 6.62 -4.04
C ARG A 43 -10.32 6.04 -5.28
N TRP A 44 -11.63 5.76 -5.18
CA TRP A 44 -12.43 5.29 -6.29
C TRP A 44 -12.76 6.43 -7.26
N PRO A 45 -13.03 6.14 -8.55
CA PRO A 45 -13.38 7.15 -9.53
C PRO A 45 -14.60 8.00 -9.15
N GLU A 46 -15.54 7.42 -8.40
CA GLU A 46 -16.78 8.05 -7.95
C GLU A 46 -16.57 9.03 -6.78
N GLY A 47 -15.38 9.07 -6.19
CA GLY A 47 -15.01 9.97 -5.08
C GLY A 47 -15.02 9.31 -3.70
N ASP A 48 -15.51 8.07 -3.58
CA ASP A 48 -15.41 7.30 -2.34
C ASP A 48 -13.96 6.89 -2.04
N GLU A 49 -13.61 6.82 -0.75
CA GLU A 49 -12.30 6.37 -0.30
C GLU A 49 -12.44 5.02 0.43
N HIS A 50 -11.59 4.07 0.08
CA HIS A 50 -11.43 2.81 0.78
C HIS A 50 -10.13 2.81 1.57
N VAL A 51 -10.19 2.34 2.81
CA VAL A 51 -9.04 2.25 3.71
C VAL A 51 -8.84 0.80 4.11
N GLN A 52 -7.65 0.27 3.84
CA GLN A 52 -7.27 -1.08 4.26
C GLN A 52 -5.98 -1.05 5.07
N ALA A 53 -5.99 -1.66 6.24
CA ALA A 53 -4.77 -1.79 7.04
C ALA A 53 -3.79 -2.76 6.36
N LEU A 54 -2.54 -2.34 6.25
CA LEU A 54 -1.45 -3.09 5.65
C LEU A 54 -0.29 -3.19 6.65
N GLU A 55 0.12 -4.42 6.93
CA GLU A 55 1.28 -4.69 7.77
C GLU A 55 2.43 -5.20 6.91
N LEU A 56 3.54 -4.46 6.93
CA LEU A 56 4.73 -4.74 6.15
C LEU A 56 5.79 -5.37 7.04
N SER A 57 6.17 -6.60 6.74
CA SER A 57 7.30 -7.27 7.38
C SER A 57 8.63 -6.88 6.73
N PRO A 58 9.76 -6.99 7.45
CA PRO A 58 11.08 -6.73 6.88
C PRO A 58 11.31 -7.56 5.60
N GLY A 59 11.68 -6.90 4.50
CA GLY A 59 11.91 -7.54 3.20
C GLY A 59 10.66 -8.09 2.50
N ALA A 60 9.46 -7.85 3.02
CA ALA A 60 8.22 -8.35 2.42
C ALA A 60 7.99 -7.79 1.00
N ARG A 61 7.44 -8.61 0.12
CA ARG A 61 6.96 -8.17 -1.19
C ARG A 61 5.45 -8.21 -1.19
N VAL A 62 4.84 -7.03 -1.28
CA VAL A 62 3.41 -6.87 -1.25
C VAL A 62 2.93 -6.37 -2.60
N THR A 63 1.99 -7.10 -3.19
CA THR A 63 1.25 -6.65 -4.37
C THR A 63 -0.19 -6.40 -3.95
N VAL A 64 -0.69 -5.21 -4.24
CA VAL A 64 -2.09 -4.84 -4.04
C VAL A 64 -2.75 -4.81 -5.40
N HIS A 65 -3.70 -5.70 -5.61
CA HIS A 65 -4.57 -5.70 -6.78
C HIS A 65 -5.83 -4.92 -6.46
N VAL A 66 -6.08 -3.85 -7.20
CA VAL A 66 -7.26 -3.00 -7.03
C VAL A 66 -8.16 -3.16 -8.24
N ASP A 67 -9.37 -3.66 -8.03
CA ASP A 67 -10.42 -3.68 -9.04
C ASP A 67 -11.42 -2.57 -8.76
N ALA A 68 -11.38 -1.53 -9.60
CA ALA A 68 -12.28 -0.39 -9.47
C ALA A 68 -13.72 -0.71 -9.87
N GLY A 69 -13.94 -1.71 -10.75
CA GLY A 69 -15.28 -2.10 -11.18
C GLY A 69 -16.02 -2.89 -10.11
N GLU A 70 -15.32 -3.78 -9.41
CA GLU A 70 -15.83 -4.58 -8.30
C GLU A 70 -15.68 -3.89 -6.94
N ARG A 71 -15.05 -2.70 -6.90
CA ARG A 71 -14.71 -1.95 -5.68
C ARG A 71 -13.99 -2.83 -4.66
N SER A 72 -13.11 -3.69 -5.17
CA SER A 72 -12.41 -4.71 -4.41
C SER A 72 -10.92 -4.41 -4.39
N CYS A 73 -10.27 -4.75 -3.28
CA CYS A 73 -8.83 -4.77 -3.22
C CYS A 73 -8.36 -6.06 -2.54
N VAL A 74 -7.34 -6.67 -3.13
CA VAL A 74 -6.74 -7.90 -2.64
C VAL A 74 -5.26 -7.63 -2.40
N VAL A 75 -4.82 -7.92 -1.19
CA VAL A 75 -3.43 -7.77 -0.77
C VAL A 75 -2.79 -9.15 -0.77
N GLU A 76 -1.74 -9.31 -1.57
CA GLU A 76 -0.93 -10.51 -1.61
C GLU A 76 0.46 -10.18 -1.08
N SER A 77 0.91 -10.93 -0.08
CA SER A 77 2.26 -10.85 0.47
C SER A 77 2.99 -12.16 0.23
N THR A 78 4.20 -12.09 -0.31
CA THR A 78 5.12 -13.23 -0.50
C THR A 78 6.38 -13.05 0.34
#